data_AF-A0A136N394-F1
#
_entry.id   AF-A0A136N394-F1
#
_cell.length_a   1.000
_cell.length_b   1.000
_cell.length_c   1.000
_cell.angle_alpha   90.00
_cell.angle_beta   90.00
_cell.angle_gamma   90.00
#
_symmetry.space_group_name_H-M   'P 1'
#
loop_
_entity.id
_entity.type
_entity.pdbx_description
1 polymer ?
#
loop_
_entity_poly.entity_id
_entity_poly.type
_entity_poly.pdbx_seq_one_letter_code
_entity_poly.pdbx_strand_id
1 'polypeptide(L)' 'RFVATVSPENQAGFESLFHGIPCRRVGTVSSEKVLRIQGLAGLVCLEEEIQALKNAWQSTFAHY' A
#
# COMPACT_ATOMS: atom_id res chain seq x y z
N ARG A 1 0.06 -7.92 -11.48
CA ARG A 1 0.07 -6.53 -10.94
C ARG A 1 0.85 -6.61 -9.63
N PHE A 2 1.82 -5.73 -9.44
CA PHE A 2 2.72 -5.77 -8.28
C PHE A 2 2.70 -4.43 -7.58
N VAL A 3 2.97 -4.45 -6.28
CA VAL A 3 3.21 -3.26 -5.46
C VAL A 3 4.66 -3.33 -4.99
N ALA A 4 5.40 -2.23 -5.17
CA ALA A 4 6.78 -2.10 -4.76
C ALA A 4 6.95 -0.85 -3.90
N THR A 5 7.75 -0.95 -2.84
CA THR A 5 8.18 0.21 -2.04
C THR A 5 9.41 0.81 -2.70
N VAL A 6 9.35 2.10 -3.04
CA VAL A 6 10.42 2.85 -3.68
C VAL A 6 10.70 4.08 -2.83
N SER A 7 11.98 4.36 -2.54
CA SER A 7 12.35 5.58 -1.84
C SER A 7 11.94 6.81 -2.66
N PRO A 8 11.45 7.91 -2.03
CA PRO A 8 10.95 9.07 -2.76
C PRO A 8 11.94 9.66 -3.77
N GLU A 9 13.24 9.67 -3.44
CA GLU A 9 14.33 10.17 -4.29
C GLU A 9 14.50 9.36 -5.58
N ASN A 10 14.05 8.11 -5.60
CA ASN A 10 14.15 7.21 -6.75
C ASN A 10 12.85 7.12 -7.57
N GLN A 11 11.78 7.80 -7.14
CA GLN A 11 10.44 7.64 -7.75
C GLN A 11 10.45 7.92 -9.26
N ALA A 12 10.98 9.07 -9.68
CA ALA A 12 10.96 9.47 -11.10
C ALA A 12 11.78 8.51 -11.99
N GLY A 13 12.95 8.08 -11.50
CA GLY A 13 13.78 7.10 -12.21
C GLY A 13 13.09 5.74 -12.32
N PHE A 14 12.48 5.28 -11.22
CA PHE A 14 11.73 4.03 -11.21
C PHE A 14 10.55 4.06 -12.17
N GLU A 15 9.70 5.09 -12.13
CA GLU A 15 8.55 5.23 -13.04
C GLU A 15 8.97 5.27 -14.52
N SER A 16 10.13 5.88 -14.82
CA SER A 16 10.67 5.95 -16.19
C SER A 16 11.05 4.57 -16.76
N LEU A 17 11.46 3.61 -15.92
CA LEU A 17 11.76 2.24 -16.35
C LEU A 17 10.53 1.50 -16.88
N PHE A 18 9.33 1.94 -16.50
CA PHE A 18 8.07 1.34 -16.92
C PHE A 18 7.39 2.11 -18.06
N HIS A 19 8.10 2.96 -18.79
CA HIS A 19 7.52 3.69 -19.92
C HIS A 19 6.84 2.73 -20.92
N GLY A 20 5.57 3.01 -21.26
CA GLY A 20 4.73 2.15 -22.09
C GLY A 20 3.97 1.06 -21.33
N ILE A 21 4.18 0.91 -20.01
CA ILE A 21 3.47 -0.03 -19.14
C ILE A 21 2.85 0.75 -17.96
N PRO A 22 1.62 0.40 -17.50
CA PRO A 22 1.04 1.08 -16.35
C PRO A 22 1.89 0.97 -15.08
N CYS A 23 2.43 2.11 -14.62
CA CYS A 23 3.10 2.27 -13.34
C CYS A 23 2.69 3.61 -12.72
N ARG A 24 2.19 3.58 -11.48
CA ARG A 24 1.76 4.76 -10.72
C ARG A 24 1.99 4.53 -9.23
N ARG A 25 2.32 5.61 -8.51
CA ARG A 25 2.30 5.62 -7.04
C ARG A 25 0.88 5.40 -6.53
N VAL A 26 0.68 4.32 -5.78
CA VAL A 26 -0.62 3.95 -5.17
C VAL A 26 -0.80 4.47 -3.74
N GLY A 27 0.28 4.93 -3.09
CA GLY A 27 0.26 5.41 -1.72
C GLY A 27 1.64 5.82 -1.22
N THR A 28 1.78 5.96 0.09
CA THR A 28 3.05 6.25 0.79
C THR A 28 3.15 5.40 2.04
N VAL A 29 4.36 4.97 2.40
CA VAL A 29 4.62 4.34 3.69
C VAL A 29 4.75 5.43 4.75
N SER A 30 4.10 5.26 5.90
CA SER A 30 4.20 6.15 7.05
C SER A 30 4.62 5.36 8.30
N SER A 31 4.94 6.08 9.38
CA SER A 31 5.18 5.46 10.70
C SER A 31 3.89 5.18 11.47
N GLU A 32 2.73 5.59 10.95
CA GLU A 32 1.44 5.29 11.56
C GLU A 32 1.15 3.78 11.48
N LYS A 33 0.50 3.23 12.50
CA LYS A 33 0.14 1.80 12.55
C LYS A 33 -1.23 1.51 11.92
N VAL A 34 -1.66 2.33 10.97
CA VAL A 34 -2.96 2.22 10.29
C VAL A 34 -2.80 2.08 8.78
N LEU A 35 -3.68 1.29 8.17
CA LEU A 35 -3.94 1.31 6.73
C LEU A 35 -5.09 2.28 6.47
N ARG A 36 -4.78 3.44 5.87
CA ARG A 36 -5.77 4.40 5.40
C ARG A 36 -5.91 4.30 3.88
N ILE A 37 -7.13 4.05 3.40
CA ILE A 37 -7.47 4.02 1.97
C ILE A 37 -8.43 5.15 1.68
N GLN A 38 -8.09 5.98 0.70
CA GLN A 38 -8.93 7.05 0.21
C GLN A 38 -9.50 6.69 -1.16
N GLY A 39 -10.77 6.98 -1.37
CA GLY A 39 -11.42 6.88 -2.67
C GLY A 39 -10.94 7.98 -3.62
N LEU A 40 -11.38 7.93 -4.88
CA LEU A 40 -11.01 8.91 -5.90
C LEU A 40 -11.42 10.35 -5.56
N ALA A 41 -12.41 10.53 -4.68
CA ALA A 41 -12.85 11.83 -4.17
C ALA A 41 -12.01 12.35 -2.97
N GLY A 42 -10.96 11.63 -2.55
CA GLY A 42 -10.14 11.97 -1.39
C GLY A 42 -10.76 11.64 -0.03
N LEU A 43 -11.99 11.13 -0.02
CA LEU A 43 -12.67 10.69 1.20
C LEU A 43 -12.12 9.35 1.68
N VAL A 44 -11.98 9.21 3.00
CA VAL A 44 -11.55 7.95 3.63
C VAL A 44 -12.61 6.89 3.42
N CYS A 45 -12.24 5.80 2.76
CA CYS A 45 -13.08 4.62 2.55
C CYS A 45 -12.83 3.55 3.63
N LEU A 46 -11.61 3.47 4.13
CA LEU A 46 -11.18 2.51 5.15
C LEU A 46 -10.05 3.13 5.97
N GLU A 47 -10.11 2.97 7.28
CA GLU A 47 -8.99 3.24 8.18
C GLU A 47 -8.99 2.17 9.28
N GLU A 48 -7.98 1.31 9.27
CA GLU A 48 -7.90 0.16 10.19
C GLU A 48 -6.48 -0.02 10.70
N GLU A 49 -6.35 -0.55 11.92
CA GLU A 49 -5.03 -0.88 12.48
C GLU A 49 -4.38 -2.04 11.70
N ILE A 50 -3.11 -1.86 11.34
CA ILE A 50 -2.33 -2.89 10.64
C ILE A 50 -2.28 -4.19 11.44
N GLN A 51 -2.21 -4.11 12.78
CA GLN A 51 -2.17 -5.29 13.63
C GLN A 51 -3.49 -6.05 13.62
N ALA A 52 -4.64 -5.36 13.60
CA ALA A 52 -5.95 -5.99 13.52
C ALA A 52 -6.09 -6.76 12.19
N LEU A 53 -5.70 -6.14 11.07
CA LEU A 53 -5.69 -6.77 9.75
C LEU A 53 -4.77 -8.00 9.71
N LYS A 54 -3.56 -7.88 10.27
CA LYS A 54 -2.60 -8.98 10.34
C LYS A 54 -3.15 -10.15 11.17
N ASN A 55 -3.73 -9.88 12.33
CA ASN A 55 -4.34 -10.89 13.19
C ASN A 55 -5.49 -11.62 12.48
N ALA A 56 -6.38 -10.87 11.82
CA ALA A 56 -7.49 -11.44 11.07
C ALA A 56 -6.99 -12.41 9.97
N TRP A 57 -5.98 -12.00 9.20
CA TRP A 57 -5.37 -12.85 8.19
C TRP A 57 -4.70 -14.10 8.79
N GLN A 58 -3.89 -13.94 9.84
CA GLN A 58 -3.15 -15.05 10.46
C GLN A 58 -4.05 -16.04 11.21
N SER A 59 -5.18 -15.59 11.75
CA SER A 59 -6.12 -16.46 12.49
C SER A 59 -6.63 -17.63 11.64
N THR A 60 -6.71 -17.44 10.32
CA THR A 60 -7.09 -18.49 9.36
C THR A 60 -6.08 -19.65 9.32
N PHE A 61 -4.81 -19.36 9.64
CA PHE A 61 -3.70 -20.33 9.60
C PHE A 61 -3.25 -20.80 10.99
N ALA A 62 -3.72 -20.16 12.07
CA ALA A 62 -3.26 -20.40 13.43
C ALA A 62 -3.66 -21.78 14.00
N HIS A 63 -4.46 -22.56 13.28
CA HIS A 63 -4.92 -23.90 13.66
C HIS A 63 -4.20 -25.04 12.91
N TYR A 64 -3.15 -24.75 12.14
CA TYR A 64 -2.27 -25.73 11.50
C TYR A 64 -0.90 -25.82 12.19
#